data_AF-A0A967NAV9-F1
#
_entry.id   AF-A0A967NAV9-F1
#
_cell.length_a   1.000
_cell.length_b   1.000
_cell.length_c   1.000
_cell.angle_alpha   90.00
_cell.angle_beta   90.00
_cell.angle_gamma   90.00
#
_symmetry.space_group_name_H-M   'P 1'
#
loop_
_entity.id
_entity.type
_entity.pdbx_description
1 polymer ?
#
loop_
_entity_poly.entity_id
_entity_poly.type
_entity_poly.pdbx_seq_one_letter_code
_entity_poly.pdbx_strand_id
1 'polypeptide(L)'
;MSEPHGATMAKEWLDEMIEAARSDRALKTSAGAEPGRRYAYVEWHDDEADHHSMLLFHVEIFQGKLGVRTYRFDGTSEEVRERVDALVHYHS
;
A
#
# COMPACT_ATOMS: atom_id res chain seq x y z
N MET A 1 24.41 -6.71 2.04
CA MET A 1 23.13 -7.17 2.61
C MET A 1 22.30 -5.92 2.85
N SER A 2 21.33 -5.65 1.99
CA SER A 2 20.42 -4.52 2.16
C SER A 2 19.59 -4.80 3.42
N GLU A 3 19.60 -3.89 4.38
CA GLU A 3 18.76 -4.01 5.58
C GLU A 3 17.29 -4.21 5.18
N PRO A 4 16.48 -4.91 5.99
CA PRO A 4 15.05 -5.15 5.71
C PRO A 4 14.20 -3.88 5.90
N HIS A 5 14.72 -2.73 5.51
CA HIS A 5 14.12 -1.40 5.65
C HIS A 5 12.71 -1.36 5.04
N GLY A 6 12.52 -1.91 3.83
CA GLY A 6 11.21 -1.90 3.18
C GLY A 6 10.12 -2.70 3.92
N ALA A 7 10.46 -3.88 4.45
CA ALA A 7 9.50 -4.72 5.16
C ALA A 7 9.15 -4.16 6.56
N THR A 8 10.14 -3.60 7.26
CA THR A 8 9.94 -2.93 8.55
C THR A 8 9.05 -1.68 8.39
N MET A 9 9.32 -0.84 7.38
CA MET A 9 8.50 0.34 7.08
C MET A 9 7.06 -0.01 6.71
N ALA A 10 6.85 -1.05 5.90
CA ALA A 10 5.50 -1.47 5.50
C ALA A 10 4.65 -1.92 6.70
N LYS A 11 5.26 -2.63 7.67
CA LYS A 11 4.57 -3.04 8.90
C LYS A 11 4.19 -1.83 9.75
N GLU A 12 5.11 -0.90 9.95
CA GLU A 12 4.86 0.31 10.76
C GLU A 12 3.73 1.16 10.18
N TRP A 13 3.70 1.33 8.85
CA TRP A 13 2.60 2.01 8.16
C TRP A 13 1.26 1.26 8.29
N LEU A 14 1.26 -0.07 8.21
CA LEU A 14 0.05 -0.86 8.42
C LEU A 14 -0.52 -0.70 9.83
N ASP A 15 0.35 -0.75 10.85
CA ASP A 15 -0.04 -0.55 12.25
C ASP A 15 -0.65 0.84 12.44
N GLU A 16 -0.06 1.90 11.86
CA GLU A 16 -0.59 3.27 11.90
C GLU A 16 -1.97 3.39 11.23
N MET A 17 -2.16 2.76 10.06
CA MET A 17 -3.43 2.78 9.33
C MET A 17 -4.56 2.05 10.05
N ILE A 18 -4.27 0.87 10.61
CA ILE A 18 -5.22 0.10 11.40
C ILE A 18 -5.69 0.91 12.61
N GLU A 19 -4.74 1.53 13.32
CA GLU A 19 -5.05 2.34 14.49
C GLU A 19 -5.81 3.61 14.13
N ALA A 20 -5.56 4.22 12.95
CA ALA A 20 -6.34 5.36 12.49
C ALA A 20 -7.79 5.00 12.18
N ALA A 21 -7.99 3.86 11.49
CA ALA A 21 -9.31 3.35 11.14
C ALA A 21 -10.12 2.95 12.39
N ARG A 22 -9.47 2.40 13.42
CA ARG A 22 -10.12 2.04 14.69
C ARG A 22 -10.62 3.25 15.47
N SER A 23 -9.87 4.33 15.49
CA SER A 23 -10.19 5.51 16.29
C SER A 23 -10.98 6.58 15.51
N ASP A 24 -11.48 6.24 14.32
CA ASP A 24 -12.19 7.16 13.41
C ASP A 24 -11.43 8.49 13.19
N ARG A 25 -10.09 8.44 13.26
CA ARG A 25 -9.23 9.61 13.08
C ARG A 25 -8.79 9.67 11.64
N ALA A 26 -8.80 10.87 11.06
CA ALA A 26 -8.18 11.09 9.76
C ALA A 26 -6.70 10.71 9.82
N LEU A 27 -6.24 9.92 8.86
CA LEU A 27 -4.83 9.60 8.69
C LEU A 27 -4.06 10.89 8.44
N LYS A 28 -3.26 11.30 9.43
CA LYS A 28 -2.29 12.39 9.25
C LYS A 28 -1.05 11.74 8.66
N THR A 29 -0.86 11.94 7.36
CA THR A 29 0.19 11.36 6.52
C THR A 29 1.57 11.37 7.19
N SER A 30 2.19 10.20 7.31
CA SER A 30 3.64 10.08 7.49
C SER A 30 4.34 10.28 6.12
N ALA A 31 5.58 10.78 6.17
CA ALA A 31 6.31 11.31 5.01
C ALA A 31 6.32 10.33 3.81
N GLY A 32 5.80 10.79 2.66
CA GLY A 32 5.76 10.04 1.41
C GLY A 32 4.42 9.35 1.09
N ALA A 33 3.47 9.30 2.03
CA ALA A 33 2.11 8.85 1.75
C ALA A 33 1.25 10.02 1.23
N GLU A 34 0.52 9.83 0.13
CA GLU A 34 -0.48 10.81 -0.30
C GLU A 34 -1.56 10.97 0.78
N PRO A 35 -2.09 12.19 0.97
CA PRO A 35 -3.21 12.44 1.87
C PRO A 35 -4.38 11.49 1.64
N GLY A 36 -4.80 10.76 2.69
CA GLY A 36 -5.94 9.86 2.61
C GLY A 36 -5.63 8.43 2.12
N ARG A 37 -4.36 8.08 1.88
CA ARG A 37 -3.99 6.68 1.57
C ARG A 37 -4.44 5.72 2.66
N ARG A 38 -5.21 4.71 2.27
CA ARG A 38 -5.57 3.56 3.11
C ARG A 38 -4.78 2.31 2.73
N TYR A 39 -3.58 2.46 2.16
CA TYR A 39 -2.75 1.31 1.78
C TYR A 39 -1.26 1.51 2.04
N ALA A 40 -0.56 0.40 2.23
CA ALA A 40 0.89 0.29 2.28
C ALA A 40 1.33 -0.75 1.23
N TYR A 41 2.57 -0.71 0.77
CA TYR A 41 3.05 -1.66 -0.22
C TYR A 41 4.53 -2.01 -0.04
N VAL A 42 4.91 -3.15 -0.60
CA VAL A 42 6.29 -3.56 -0.82
C VAL A 42 6.47 -3.72 -2.32
N GLU A 43 7.53 -3.13 -2.87
CA GLU A 43 7.86 -3.26 -4.29
C GLU A 43 9.24 -3.90 -4.50
N TRP A 44 9.37 -4.59 -5.62
CA TRP A 44 10.59 -5.21 -6.10
C TRP A 44 10.77 -4.88 -7.58
N HIS A 45 11.94 -4.36 -7.94
CA HIS A 45 12.29 -3.97 -9.31
C HIS A 45 13.46 -4.83 -9.77
N ASP A 46 13.35 -5.34 -10.99
CA ASP A 46 14.42 -5.99 -11.75
C ASP A 46 14.68 -5.15 -13.01
N ASP A 47 15.65 -4.25 -12.91
CA ASP A 47 16.00 -3.29 -13.98
C ASP A 47 16.49 -4.00 -15.25
N GLU A 48 17.07 -5.20 -15.15
CA GLU A 48 17.57 -5.95 -16.30
C GLU A 48 16.43 -6.58 -17.11
N ALA A 49 15.34 -6.94 -16.43
CA ALA A 49 14.17 -7.56 -17.02
C ALA A 49 13.00 -6.59 -17.30
N ASP A 50 13.17 -5.30 -17.00
CA ASP A 50 12.10 -4.28 -16.98
C ASP A 50 10.84 -4.78 -16.23
N HIS A 51 11.09 -5.46 -15.10
CA HIS A 51 10.04 -6.12 -14.34
C HIS A 51 9.86 -5.48 -12.97
N HIS A 52 8.62 -5.13 -12.68
CA HIS A 52 8.17 -4.52 -11.44
C HIS A 52 7.12 -5.42 -10.81
N SER A 53 7.34 -5.78 -9.55
CA SER A 53 6.36 -6.49 -8.73
C SER A 53 6.01 -5.66 -7.50
N MET A 54 4.73 -5.61 -7.15
CA MET A 54 4.23 -4.88 -5.98
C MET A 54 3.22 -5.71 -5.22
N LEU A 55 3.41 -5.81 -3.90
CA LEU A 55 2.44 -6.34 -2.96
C LEU A 55 1.84 -5.18 -2.17
N LEU A 56 0.56 -4.89 -2.39
CA LEU A 56 -0.16 -3.78 -1.78
C LEU A 56 -1.17 -4.30 -0.74
N PHE A 57 -1.19 -3.68 0.43
CA PHE A 57 -2.07 -3.96 1.55
C PHE A 57 -3.02 -2.79 1.75
N HIS A 58 -4.29 -2.95 1.39
CA HIS A 58 -5.34 -1.94 1.49
C HIS A 58 -6.21 -2.21 2.73
N VAL A 59 -6.33 -1.21 3.61
CA VAL A 59 -7.18 -1.22 4.79
C VAL A 59 -8.58 -0.75 4.39
N GLU A 60 -9.57 -1.63 4.55
CA GLU A 60 -10.96 -1.37 4.19
C GLU A 60 -11.91 -1.65 5.37
N ILE A 61 -13.04 -0.95 5.41
CA ILE A 61 -14.15 -1.28 6.31
C ILE A 61 -15.19 -2.04 5.49
N PHE A 62 -15.29 -3.34 5.71
CA PHE A 62 -16.26 -4.20 5.03
C PHE A 62 -17.30 -4.69 6.03
N GLN A 63 -18.58 -4.40 5.77
CA GLN A 63 -19.70 -4.76 6.67
C GLN A 63 -19.49 -4.28 8.13
N GLY A 64 -18.92 -3.08 8.30
CA GLY A 64 -18.65 -2.51 9.62
C GLY A 64 -17.47 -3.14 10.36
N LYS A 65 -16.70 -4.02 9.71
CA LYS A 65 -15.49 -4.62 10.27
C LYS A 65 -14.26 -4.12 9.54
N LEU A 66 -13.21 -3.83 10.30
CA LEU A 66 -11.90 -3.51 9.76
C LEU A 66 -11.29 -4.77 9.13
N GLY A 67 -10.86 -4.67 7.87
CA GLY A 67 -10.16 -5.71 7.15
C GLY A 67 -8.93 -5.16 6.43
N VAL A 68 -7.99 -6.04 6.13
CA VAL A 68 -6.87 -5.78 5.23
C VAL A 68 -7.04 -6.66 4.02
N ARG A 69 -7.09 -6.06 2.84
CA ARG A 69 -7.11 -6.74 1.55
C ARG A 69 -5.76 -6.59 0.89
N THR A 70 -5.23 -7.68 0.36
CA THR A 70 -3.93 -7.68 -0.30
C THR A 70 -4.09 -7.85 -1.80
N TYR A 71 -3.32 -7.07 -2.56
CA TYR A 71 -3.23 -7.11 -4.02
C TYR A 71 -1.79 -7.37 -4.42
N ARG A 72 -1.60 -8.17 -5.47
CA ARG A 72 -0.30 -8.37 -6.10
C ARG A 72 -0.39 -7.90 -7.54
N PHE A 73 0.56 -7.07 -7.94
CA PHE A 73 0.75 -6.60 -9.30
C PHE A 73 2.12 -7.02 -9.78
N ASP A 74 2.18 -7.57 -10.99
CA ASP A 74 3.41 -7.89 -11.70
C ASP A 74 3.27 -7.33 -13.13
N GLY A 75 4.32 -6.73 -13.67
CA GLY A 75 4.34 -6.09 -14.99
C GLY A 75 5.51 -5.14 -15.15
N THR A 76 5.45 -4.22 -16.10
CA THR A 76 6.37 -3.08 -16.13
C THR A 76 6.01 -2.07 -15.04
N SER A 77 6.91 -1.11 -14.73
CA SER A 77 6.60 -0.06 -13.75
C SER A 77 5.38 0.78 -14.12
N GLU A 78 5.13 1.00 -15.41
CA GLU A 78 3.95 1.72 -15.91
C GLU A 78 2.68 0.90 -15.67
N GLU A 79 2.67 -0.39 -16.04
CA GLU A 79 1.51 -1.27 -15.84
C GLU A 79 1.16 -1.45 -14.36
N VAL A 80 2.17 -1.57 -13.48
CA VAL A 80 1.96 -1.66 -12.04
C VAL A 80 1.34 -0.36 -11.51
N ARG A 81 1.87 0.79 -11.92
CA ARG A 81 1.35 2.10 -11.52
C ARG A 81 -0.10 2.31 -11.95
N GLU A 82 -0.43 2.02 -13.21
CA GLU A 82 -1.80 2.16 -13.71
C GLU A 82 -2.80 1.31 -12.92
N ARG A 83 -2.42 0.09 -12.53
CA ARG A 83 -3.26 -0.80 -11.72
C ARG A 83 -3.44 -0.29 -10.29
N VAL A 84 -2.39 0.29 -9.70
CA VAL A 84 -2.47 0.93 -8.37
C VAL A 84 -3.36 2.16 -8.42
N ASP A 85 -3.17 3.04 -9.41
CA ASP A 85 -3.98 4.25 -9.59
C ASP A 85 -5.46 3.88 -9.79
N ALA A 86 -5.74 2.88 -10.64
CA ALA A 86 -7.08 2.35 -10.82
C ALA A 86 -7.67 1.81 -9.51
N LEU A 87 -6.90 1.06 -8.71
CA LEU A 87 -7.39 0.53 -7.43
C LEU A 87 -7.73 1.64 -6.43
N VAL A 88 -6.90 2.68 -6.34
CA VAL A 88 -7.02 3.72 -5.32
C VAL A 88 -8.10 4.73 -5.68
N HIS A 89 -8.24 5.09 -6.95
CA HIS A 89 -9.19 6.12 -7.39
C HIS A 89 -10.59 5.60 -7.74
N TYR A 90 -10.79 4.29 -7.89
CA TYR A 90 -12.13 3.72 -8.10
C TYR A 90 -12.97 3.64 -6.82
N HIS A 91 -12.35 3.86 -5.65
CA HIS A 91 -12.99 3.75 -4.33
C HIS A 91 -13.19 5.12 -3.63
N SER A 92 -12.93 6.23 -4.33
CA SER A 92 -13.20 7.61 -3.88
C SER A 92 -14.53 8.16 -4.39
#